data_AF-A0A3N6RXC9-F1
#
_entry.id   AF-A0A3N6RXC9-F1
#
_cell.length_a   1.000
_cell.length_b   1.000
_cell.length_c   1.000
_cell.angle_alpha   90.00
_cell.angle_beta   90.00
_cell.angle_gamma   90.00
#
_symmetry.space_group_name_H-M   'P 1'
#
loop_
_entity.id
_entity.type
_entity.pdbx_description
1 polymer ?
#
loop_
_entity_poly.entity_id
_entity_poly.type
_entity_poly.pdbx_seq_one_letter_code
_entity_poly.pdbx_strand_id
1 'polypeptide(L)' 'NFSEASTAITNYITGYYSQLRPHQYNGGLTPNESERLFWKNSKTVASFS' A
#
# COMPACT_ATOMS: atom_id res chain seq x y z
N ASN A 1 27.41 6.15 3.86
CA ASN A 1 27.07 7.60 3.71
C ASN A 1 25.69 7.84 4.34
N PHE A 2 25.41 8.99 4.97
CA PHE A 2 24.08 9.29 5.55
C PHE A 2 22.96 9.18 4.51
N SER A 3 23.21 9.61 3.27
CA SER A 3 22.23 9.56 2.18
C SER A 3 21.75 8.12 1.91
N GLU A 4 22.69 7.17 1.80
CA GLU A 4 22.38 5.76 1.57
C GLU A 4 21.55 5.15 2.70
N ALA A 5 21.89 5.47 3.95
CA ALA A 5 21.15 4.99 5.12
C ALA A 5 19.71 5.54 5.14
N SER A 6 19.54 6.83 4.82
CA SER A 6 18.23 7.47 4.73
C SER A 6 17.35 6.82 3.65
N THR A 7 17.91 6.57 2.47
CA THR A 7 17.23 5.86 1.37
C THR A 7 16.85 4.44 1.78
N ALA A 8 17.77 3.69 2.41
CA ALA A 8 17.52 2.32 2.84
C ALA A 8 16.38 2.24 3.86
N ILE A 9 16.37 3.13 4.86
CA ILE A 9 15.29 3.21 5.87
C ILE A 9 13.97 3.54 5.19
N THR A 10 13.96 4.52 4.29
CA THR A 10 12.76 4.92 3.55
C THR A 10 12.20 3.76 2.76
N ASN A 11 13.03 3.06 1.98
CA ASN A 11 12.65 1.90 1.20
C ASN A 11 12.15 0.74 2.06
N TYR A 12 12.77 0.52 3.22
CA TYR A 12 12.30 -0.49 4.17
C TYR A 12 10.90 -0.15 4.68
N ILE A 13 10.67 1.10 5.14
CA ILE A 13 9.36 1.50 5.65
C ILE A 13 8.31 1.42 4.53
N THR A 14 8.53 2.06 3.38
CA THR A 14 7.53 2.12 2.31
C THR A 14 7.31 0.77 1.64
N GLY A 15 8.35 -0.07 1.53
CA GLY A 15 8.23 -1.41 0.96
C GLY A 15 7.59 -2.39 1.94
N TYR A 16 8.24 -2.64 3.08
CA TYR A 16 7.83 -3.69 4.02
C TYR A 16 6.43 -3.44 4.58
N TYR A 17 6.13 -2.21 5.04
CA TYR A 17 4.82 -1.92 5.62
C TYR A 17 3.70 -1.98 4.60
N SER A 18 3.95 -1.54 3.37
CA SER A 18 2.91 -1.50 2.35
C SER A 18 2.63 -2.87 1.73
N GLN A 19 3.63 -3.76 1.71
CA GLN A 19 3.53 -5.06 1.04
C GLN A 19 3.23 -6.24 1.96
N LEU A 20 3.77 -6.26 3.18
CA LEU A 20 3.79 -7.46 4.00
C LEU A 20 3.03 -7.33 5.31
N ARG A 21 2.88 -6.11 5.85
CA ARG A 21 2.29 -5.94 7.17
C ARG A 21 0.78 -6.24 7.13
N PRO A 22 0.30 -7.25 7.88
CA PRO A 22 -1.13 -7.49 8.02
C PRO A 22 -1.75 -6.34 8.80
N HIS A 23 -2.79 -5.71 8.26
CA HIS A 23 -3.43 -4.57 8.88
C HIS A 23 -4.87 -4.92 9.28
N GLN A 24 -5.14 -5.00 10.60
CA GLN A 24 -6.48 -5.36 11.11
C GLN A 24 -7.58 -4.41 10.61
N TYR A 25 -7.29 -3.12 10.56
CA TYR A 25 -8.23 -2.11 10.06
C TYR A 25 -8.56 -2.31 8.56
N ASN A 26 -7.67 -2.93 7.79
CA ASN A 26 -7.89 -3.22 6.37
C ASN A 26 -8.52 -4.60 6.14
N GLY A 27 -9.15 -5.19 7.16
CA GLY A 27 -9.69 -6.55 7.07
C GLY A 27 -8.60 -7.62 6.94
N GLY A 28 -7.39 -7.35 7.44
CA GLY A 28 -6.24 -8.25 7.35
C GLY A 28 -5.42 -8.11 6.06
N LEU A 29 -5.84 -7.26 5.13
CA LEU A 29 -5.11 -6.99 3.90
C LEU A 29 -3.91 -6.07 4.14
N THR A 30 -2.93 -6.16 3.25
CA THR A 30 -1.79 -5.24 3.23
C THR A 30 -2.24 -3.90 2.64
N PRO A 31 -1.59 -2.78 3.00
CA PRO A 31 -1.97 -1.46 2.47
C PRO A 31 -2.08 -1.39 0.95
N ASN A 32 -1.11 -1.96 0.22
CA ASN A 32 -1.14 -1.99 -1.25
C ASN A 32 -2.33 -2.79 -1.79
N GLU A 33 -2.69 -3.88 -1.13
CA GLU A 33 -3.82 -4.70 -1.55
C GLU A 33 -5.14 -3.96 -1.33
N SER A 34 -5.29 -3.28 -0.20
CA SER A 34 -6.45 -2.42 0.08
C SER A 34 -6.59 -1.30 -0.94
N GLU A 35 -5.49 -0.63 -1.28
CA GLU A 35 -5.48 0.44 -2.29
C GLU A 35 -5.82 -0.10 -3.68
N ARG A 36 -5.28 -1.26 -4.07
CA ARG A 36 -5.62 -1.93 -5.33
C ARG A 36 -7.12 -2.21 -5.45
N LEU A 37 -7.72 -2.73 -4.37
CA LEU A 37 -9.16 -3.02 -4.33
C LEU A 37 -9.99 -1.73 -4.37
N PHE A 38 -9.57 -0.69 -3.64
CA PHE A 38 -10.20 0.63 -3.69
C PHE A 38 -10.27 1.16 -5.13
N TRP A 39 -9.15 1.18 -5.86
CA TRP A 39 -9.12 1.66 -7.24
C TRP A 39 -9.95 0.81 -8.19
N LYS A 40 -9.93 -0.52 -8.03
CA LYS A 40 -10.73 -1.43 -8.84
C LYS A 40 -12.23 -1.15 -8.67
N ASN A 41 -12.68 -1.04 -7.42
CA ASN A 41 -14.09 -0.82 -7.10
C ASN A 41 -14.54 0.61 -7.46
N SER A 42 -13.68 1.61 -7.26
CA SER A 42 -13.93 3.00 -7.66
C SER A 42 -14.23 3.13 -9.15
N LYS A 43 -13.48 2.43 -10.01
CA LYS A 43 -13.73 2.41 -11.46
C LYS A 43 -15.07 1.76 -11.82
N THR A 44 -15.49 0.74 -11.09
CA THR A 44 -16.80 0.10 -11.31
C THR A 44 -17.95 1.05 -10.97
N VAL A 45 -17.88 1.78 -9.86
CA VAL A 45 -18.97 2.69 -9.44
C VAL A 45 -19.04 3.97 -10.28
N ALA A 46 -17.93 4.42 -10.86
CA ALA A 46 -17.89 5.61 -11.71
C ALA A 46 -18.26 5.33 -13.18
N SER A 47 -18.62 4.08 -13.52
CA SER A 47 -19.04 3.70 -14.87
C SER A 47 -20.49 4.10 -15.11
N PHE A 48 -20.70 5.16 -15.91
CA PHE A 48 -22.00 5.49 -16.48
C PHE A 48 -22.12 4.77 -17.82
N SER A 49 -22.56 3.51 -17.78
CA SER A 49 -23.02 2.79 -18.97
C SER A 49 -24.52 3.01 -19.16
#